data_AF-A0A131Y8P6-F1
#
_entry.id   AF-A0A131Y8P6-F1
#
_cell.length_a   1.000
_cell.length_b   1.000
_cell.length_c   1.000
_cell.angle_alpha   90.00
_cell.angle_beta   90.00
_cell.angle_gamma   90.00
#
_symmetry.space_group_name_H-M   'P 1'
#
loop_
_entity.id
_entity.type
_entity.pdbx_description
1 polymer ?
#
loop_
_entity_poly.entity_id
_entity_poly.type
_entity_poly.pdbx_seq_one_letter_code
_entity_poly.pdbx_strand_id
1 'polypeptide(L)'
;MASRIWNGVLLVTFICAVLVERGACDAQTCESALLTSCFPPGEARLPKVEFQIHGATVDSLKKDCTNADAISACVNKLKIDGCQDEERRHLQLLKDGLRSTRNSLCHEDLYQSMVELNRCRNETIFDVCNGAYNDERTILEEGGHLTREERECRYGEYACYLKSAEGCPSTSLARDAVNDYYYSNLDLNSCARFDGSSGEQRCDAERFLVCFMTVVGHIGFPKDHEDKLLANDCKVSESVDSCTKYMEIGGCSDELKQRLQYLRIDFASLRSQLCDPNIHTSVLELTQCLNESALESCAKLVPPHHCSVGEYDCFLNATTRCARGSPAMKAVYHLFNTHLDLGNCSRVDWNDGNSGIILSPKILLTLAALCISLFP
;
A
#
# COMPACT_ATOMS: atom_id res chain seq x y z
N MET A 1 -21.71 31.65 70.70
CA MET A 1 -20.95 31.59 69.43
C MET A 1 -20.89 30.20 68.79
N ALA A 2 -20.95 29.09 69.55
CA ALA A 2 -20.90 27.73 69.01
C ALA A 2 -22.10 27.30 68.12
N SER A 3 -23.32 27.79 68.38
CA SER A 3 -24.53 27.38 67.63
C SER A 3 -24.60 27.93 66.19
N ARG A 4 -23.97 29.08 65.91
CA ARG A 4 -23.96 29.65 64.54
C ARG A 4 -22.94 28.95 63.61
N ILE A 5 -21.88 28.37 64.18
CA ILE A 5 -20.87 27.62 63.43
C ILE A 5 -21.44 26.27 63.00
N TRP A 6 -22.23 25.61 63.85
CA TRP A 6 -22.79 24.30 63.54
C TRP A 6 -23.86 24.35 62.42
N ASN A 7 -24.71 25.38 62.43
CA ASN A 7 -25.68 25.60 61.35
C ASN A 7 -25.02 25.97 60.01
N GLY A 8 -23.88 26.67 60.03
CA GLY A 8 -23.12 26.97 58.82
C GLY A 8 -22.50 25.74 58.17
N VAL A 9 -21.95 24.82 58.98
CA VAL A 9 -21.36 23.56 58.49
C VAL A 9 -22.43 22.63 57.92
N LEU A 10 -23.61 22.53 58.55
CA LEU A 10 -24.75 21.76 58.04
C LEU A 10 -25.30 22.33 56.73
N LEU A 11 -25.39 23.67 56.60
CA LEU A 11 -25.87 24.30 55.37
C LEU A 11 -24.89 24.08 54.19
N VAL A 12 -23.58 24.19 54.44
CA VAL A 12 -22.55 23.96 53.42
C VAL A 12 -22.49 22.50 53.01
N THR A 13 -22.59 21.56 53.95
CA THR A 13 -22.64 20.12 53.62
C THR A 13 -23.92 19.75 52.86
N PHE A 14 -25.06 20.34 53.20
CA PHE A 14 -26.32 20.12 52.46
C PHE A 14 -26.27 20.74 51.05
N ILE A 15 -25.68 21.92 50.89
CA ILE A 15 -25.47 22.54 49.57
C ILE A 15 -24.47 21.74 48.73
N CYS A 16 -23.37 21.24 49.31
CA CYS A 16 -22.43 20.36 48.62
C CYS A 16 -23.07 19.01 48.25
N ALA A 17 -23.89 18.40 49.11
CA ALA A 17 -24.59 17.16 48.80
C ALA A 17 -25.64 17.36 47.69
N VAL A 18 -26.41 18.45 47.73
CA VAL A 18 -27.39 18.79 46.68
C VAL A 18 -26.72 19.20 45.37
N LEU A 19 -25.54 19.83 45.41
CA LEU A 19 -24.74 20.12 44.22
C LEU A 19 -24.03 18.87 43.67
N VAL A 20 -23.74 17.86 44.50
CA VAL A 20 -23.22 16.55 44.05
C VAL A 20 -24.35 15.68 43.48
N GLU A 21 -25.58 15.74 44.03
CA GLU A 21 -26.75 15.04 43.47
C GLU A 21 -27.32 15.72 42.21
N ARG A 22 -27.22 17.06 42.09
CA ARG A 22 -27.58 17.80 40.86
C ARG A 22 -26.43 17.99 39.89
N GLY A 23 -25.22 17.68 40.33
CA GLY A 23 -23.98 17.64 39.56
C GLY A 23 -23.49 16.22 39.34
N ALA A 24 -24.39 15.23 39.39
CA ALA A 24 -24.25 14.04 38.57
C ALA A 24 -24.32 14.52 37.12
N CYS A 25 -23.21 15.09 36.64
CA CYS A 25 -22.96 15.30 35.23
C CYS A 25 -23.42 14.02 34.55
N ASP A 26 -24.38 14.12 33.63
CA ASP A 26 -24.67 13.05 32.68
C ASP A 26 -23.30 12.56 32.21
N ALA A 27 -22.89 11.39 32.69
CA ALA A 27 -21.61 10.83 32.30
C ALA A 27 -21.75 10.70 30.79
N GLN A 28 -20.99 11.53 30.06
CA GLN A 28 -21.05 11.50 28.62
C GLN A 28 -20.76 10.06 28.22
N THR A 29 -21.74 9.41 27.61
CA THR A 29 -21.69 7.98 27.28
C THR A 29 -21.09 7.85 25.89
N CYS A 30 -20.15 6.93 25.75
CA CYS A 30 -19.61 6.53 24.45
C CYS A 30 -20.33 5.27 23.99
N GLU A 31 -21.04 5.36 22.87
CA GLU A 31 -21.80 4.25 22.28
C GLU A 31 -21.09 3.64 21.06
N SER A 32 -19.78 3.82 20.93
CA SER A 32 -18.97 3.30 19.82
C SER A 32 -19.09 1.78 19.65
N ALA A 33 -19.17 1.03 20.76
CA ALA A 33 -19.35 -0.42 20.77
C ALA A 33 -20.67 -0.88 20.11
N LEU A 34 -21.66 0.01 19.97
CA LEU A 34 -22.94 -0.27 19.31
C LEU A 34 -22.88 -0.04 17.80
N LEU A 35 -21.78 0.46 17.24
CA LEU A 35 -21.66 0.77 15.82
C LEU A 35 -22.04 -0.41 14.91
N THR A 36 -21.56 -1.61 15.23
CA THR A 36 -21.83 -2.83 14.45
C THR A 36 -23.31 -3.19 14.41
N SER A 37 -24.10 -2.81 15.41
CA SER A 37 -25.55 -3.07 15.46
C SER A 37 -26.36 -2.25 14.45
N CYS A 38 -25.76 -1.19 13.88
CA CYS A 38 -26.38 -0.37 12.84
C CYS A 38 -26.33 -1.01 11.45
N PHE A 39 -25.59 -2.11 11.28
CA PHE A 39 -25.41 -2.78 10.01
C PHE A 39 -26.24 -4.07 9.97
N PRO A 40 -26.86 -4.40 8.83
CA PRO A 40 -27.56 -5.66 8.68
C PRO A 40 -26.59 -6.84 8.92
N PRO A 41 -27.04 -7.93 9.57
CA PRO A 41 -26.22 -9.11 9.76
C PRO A 41 -25.85 -9.70 8.39
N GLY A 42 -24.56 -9.70 8.07
CA GLY A 42 -24.01 -10.25 6.83
C GLY A 42 -23.27 -11.57 7.03
N GLU A 43 -22.93 -12.24 5.92
CA GLU A 43 -22.06 -13.43 5.89
C GLU A 43 -20.59 -13.09 6.23
N ALA A 44 -20.20 -11.82 6.10
CA ALA A 44 -18.87 -11.32 6.47
C ALA A 44 -18.85 -10.85 7.92
N ARG A 45 -17.75 -11.13 8.63
CA ARG A 45 -17.54 -10.74 10.04
C ARG A 45 -17.36 -9.21 10.26
N LEU A 46 -17.42 -8.39 9.20
CA LEU A 46 -17.11 -6.96 9.23
C LEU A 46 -18.28 -6.11 8.70
N PRO A 47 -18.59 -4.97 9.36
CA PRO A 47 -19.62 -4.05 8.90
C PRO A 47 -19.20 -3.39 7.58
N LYS A 48 -20.13 -3.34 6.61
CA LYS A 48 -19.91 -2.71 5.31
C LYS A 48 -21.17 -2.01 4.82
N VAL A 49 -20.99 -0.96 4.03
CA VAL A 49 -22.05 -0.41 3.19
C VAL A 49 -22.15 -1.27 1.92
N GLU A 50 -23.36 -1.54 1.44
CA GLU A 50 -23.57 -2.24 0.16
C GLU A 50 -23.83 -1.22 -0.94
N PHE A 51 -23.18 -1.41 -2.09
CA PHE A 51 -23.44 -0.62 -3.29
C PHE A 51 -23.16 -1.46 -4.54
N GLN A 52 -24.17 -1.66 -5.37
CA GLN A 52 -24.02 -2.38 -6.63
C GLN A 52 -23.56 -1.43 -7.75
N ILE A 53 -22.23 -1.34 -7.92
CA ILE A 53 -21.60 -0.51 -8.96
C ILE A 53 -21.81 -1.12 -10.36
N HIS A 54 -21.57 -2.42 -10.50
CA HIS A 54 -21.68 -3.12 -11.79
C HIS A 54 -23.11 -3.60 -12.04
N GLY A 55 -23.62 -3.33 -13.26
CA GLY A 55 -24.95 -3.75 -13.65
C GLY A 55 -26.06 -3.12 -12.79
N ALA A 56 -25.81 -1.93 -12.26
CA ALA A 56 -26.77 -1.20 -11.43
C ALA A 56 -28.11 -1.06 -12.16
N THR A 57 -29.18 -1.44 -11.47
CA THR A 57 -30.56 -1.24 -11.90
C THR A 57 -31.21 -0.18 -11.02
N VAL A 58 -32.32 0.41 -11.48
CA VAL A 58 -33.09 1.33 -10.64
C VAL A 58 -33.49 0.68 -9.32
N ASP A 59 -33.85 -0.60 -9.34
CA ASP A 59 -34.28 -1.32 -8.14
C ASP A 59 -33.11 -1.64 -7.20
N SER A 60 -31.93 -1.99 -7.73
CA SER A 60 -30.74 -2.19 -6.90
C SER A 60 -30.31 -0.88 -6.23
N LEU A 61 -30.30 0.25 -6.95
CA LEU A 61 -29.95 1.55 -6.39
C LEU A 61 -30.94 2.02 -5.32
N LYS A 62 -32.24 1.76 -5.49
CA LYS A 62 -33.24 2.03 -4.45
C LYS A 62 -32.99 1.22 -3.18
N LYS A 63 -32.61 -0.05 -3.32
CA LYS A 63 -32.22 -0.91 -2.20
C LYS A 63 -30.97 -0.36 -1.51
N ASP A 64 -29.95 0.01 -2.27
CA ASP A 64 -28.69 0.56 -1.76
C ASP A 64 -28.93 1.89 -1.02
N CYS A 65 -29.73 2.79 -1.57
CA CYS A 65 -30.16 4.03 -0.90
C CYS A 65 -30.90 3.74 0.41
N THR A 66 -31.87 2.80 0.41
CA THR A 66 -32.62 2.43 1.62
C THR A 66 -31.69 1.90 2.71
N ASN A 67 -30.73 1.07 2.34
CA ASN A 67 -29.72 0.54 3.26
C ASN A 67 -28.83 1.66 3.81
N ALA A 68 -28.31 2.53 2.94
CA ALA A 68 -27.46 3.65 3.34
C ALA A 68 -28.18 4.65 4.25
N ASP A 69 -29.47 4.92 4.00
CA ASP A 69 -30.30 5.77 4.84
C ASP A 69 -30.50 5.15 6.24
N ALA A 70 -30.84 3.86 6.32
CA ALA A 70 -31.01 3.15 7.58
C ALA A 70 -29.72 3.15 8.42
N ILE A 71 -28.59 2.83 7.80
CA ILE A 71 -27.26 2.83 8.45
C ILE A 71 -26.93 4.24 8.94
N SER A 72 -27.02 5.25 8.06
CA SER A 72 -26.70 6.64 8.40
C SER A 72 -27.59 7.15 9.54
N ALA A 73 -28.90 6.86 9.51
CA ALA A 73 -29.82 7.25 10.56
C ALA A 73 -29.54 6.57 11.90
N CYS A 74 -29.08 5.31 11.89
CA CYS A 74 -28.68 4.60 13.10
C CYS A 74 -27.39 5.15 13.69
N VAL A 75 -26.33 5.26 12.87
CA VAL A 75 -25.01 5.71 13.34
C VAL A 75 -25.07 7.15 13.86
N ASN A 76 -25.87 8.03 13.23
CA ASN A 76 -26.04 9.41 13.70
C ASN A 76 -26.65 9.51 15.11
N LYS A 77 -27.43 8.51 15.56
CA LYS A 77 -28.01 8.49 16.91
C LYS A 77 -27.03 8.08 18.00
N LEU A 78 -25.89 7.49 17.64
CA LEU A 78 -24.89 7.07 18.61
C LEU A 78 -24.31 8.28 19.35
N LYS A 79 -24.32 8.22 20.68
CA LYS A 79 -23.67 9.21 21.54
C LYS A 79 -22.15 9.01 21.50
N ILE A 80 -21.44 10.04 21.04
CA ILE A 80 -19.96 10.01 20.93
C ILE A 80 -19.29 11.06 21.82
N ASP A 81 -20.07 11.86 22.54
CA ASP A 81 -19.56 12.86 23.46
C ASP A 81 -18.82 12.20 24.64
N GLY A 82 -19.07 10.92 24.94
CA GLY A 82 -18.32 10.20 25.97
C GLY A 82 -17.01 9.59 25.52
N CYS A 83 -16.73 9.58 24.21
CA CYS A 83 -15.59 8.86 23.66
C CYS A 83 -14.28 9.62 23.84
N GLN A 84 -13.15 8.90 23.81
CA GLN A 84 -11.83 9.52 23.77
C GLN A 84 -11.67 10.37 22.50
N ASP A 85 -10.80 11.38 22.52
CA ASP A 85 -10.70 12.35 21.41
C ASP A 85 -10.42 11.71 20.04
N GLU A 86 -9.57 10.68 20.02
CA GLU A 86 -9.23 9.94 18.80
C GLU A 86 -10.43 9.13 18.27
N GLU A 87 -11.07 8.36 19.15
CA GLU A 87 -12.27 7.58 18.83
C GLU A 87 -13.44 8.48 18.41
N ARG A 88 -13.64 9.61 19.10
CA ARG A 88 -14.66 10.60 18.75
C ARG A 88 -14.38 11.18 17.36
N ARG A 89 -13.12 11.54 17.06
CA ARG A 89 -12.72 12.06 15.74
C ARG A 89 -13.00 11.03 14.65
N HIS A 90 -12.62 9.78 14.87
CA HIS A 90 -12.86 8.69 13.94
C HIS A 90 -14.36 8.47 13.70
N LEU A 91 -15.18 8.40 14.76
CA LEU A 91 -16.64 8.26 14.65
C LEU A 91 -17.30 9.45 13.95
N GLN A 92 -16.77 10.67 14.15
CA GLN A 92 -17.26 11.84 13.44
C GLN A 92 -16.96 11.76 11.94
N LEU A 93 -15.72 11.37 11.57
CA LEU A 93 -15.33 11.13 10.18
C LEU A 93 -16.25 10.09 9.53
N LEU A 94 -16.52 8.98 10.22
CA LEU A 94 -17.42 7.93 9.76
C LEU A 94 -18.87 8.43 9.59
N LYS A 95 -19.40 9.19 10.54
CA LYS A 95 -20.75 9.80 10.43
C LYS A 95 -20.84 10.69 9.19
N ASP A 96 -19.81 11.48 8.94
CA ASP A 96 -19.75 12.38 7.78
C ASP A 96 -19.64 11.60 6.46
N GLY A 97 -18.80 10.56 6.40
CA GLY A 97 -18.67 9.67 5.25
C GLY A 97 -19.98 8.93 4.92
N LEU A 98 -20.62 8.31 5.92
CA LEU A 98 -21.90 7.62 5.74
C LEU A 98 -23.02 8.57 5.29
N ARG A 99 -23.01 9.81 5.78
CA ARG A 99 -23.95 10.85 5.32
C ARG A 99 -23.70 11.22 3.86
N SER A 100 -22.45 11.36 3.43
CA SER A 100 -22.10 11.63 2.03
C SER A 100 -22.56 10.48 1.13
N THR A 101 -22.21 9.25 1.50
CA THR A 101 -22.64 8.03 0.78
C THR A 101 -24.14 7.97 0.64
N ARG A 102 -24.91 8.19 1.72
CA ARG A 102 -26.38 8.25 1.63
C ARG A 102 -26.84 9.32 0.65
N ASN A 103 -26.31 10.54 0.73
CA ASN A 103 -26.72 11.64 -0.15
C ASN A 103 -26.47 11.30 -1.63
N SER A 104 -25.31 10.72 -1.93
CA SER A 104 -24.91 10.34 -3.27
C SER A 104 -25.74 9.14 -3.79
N LEU A 105 -25.94 8.10 -2.96
CA LEU A 105 -26.72 6.91 -3.31
C LEU A 105 -28.22 7.18 -3.49
N CYS A 106 -28.76 8.13 -2.75
CA CYS A 106 -30.17 8.51 -2.80
C CYS A 106 -30.48 9.65 -3.78
N HIS A 107 -29.49 10.12 -4.54
CA HIS A 107 -29.69 11.17 -5.51
C HIS A 107 -30.51 10.67 -6.70
N GLU A 108 -31.53 11.43 -7.12
CA GLU A 108 -32.48 11.04 -8.17
C GLU A 108 -31.82 10.72 -9.52
N ASP A 109 -30.80 11.51 -9.88
CA ASP A 109 -30.03 11.34 -11.13
C ASP A 109 -28.94 10.26 -11.07
N LEU A 110 -28.74 9.58 -9.94
CA LEU A 110 -27.63 8.63 -9.80
C LEU A 110 -27.69 7.52 -10.85
N TYR A 111 -28.88 6.99 -11.12
CA TYR A 111 -29.03 5.90 -12.09
C TYR A 111 -28.52 6.31 -13.48
N GLN A 112 -28.90 7.49 -13.96
CA GLN A 112 -28.48 7.99 -15.25
C GLN A 112 -26.97 8.23 -15.27
N SER A 113 -26.42 8.82 -14.21
CA SER A 113 -24.97 9.02 -14.08
C SER A 113 -24.20 7.69 -14.05
N MET A 114 -24.73 6.65 -13.40
CA MET A 114 -24.12 5.32 -13.35
C MET A 114 -24.13 4.63 -14.73
N VAL A 115 -25.19 4.82 -15.52
CA VAL A 115 -25.24 4.32 -16.91
C VAL A 115 -24.14 4.97 -17.75
N GLU A 116 -23.94 6.28 -17.62
CA GLU A 116 -22.90 7.01 -18.34
C GLU A 116 -21.49 6.60 -17.90
N LEU A 117 -21.27 6.47 -16.60
CA LEU A 117 -20.00 6.01 -16.05
C LEU A 117 -19.68 4.59 -16.53
N ASN A 118 -20.64 3.67 -16.45
CA ASN A 118 -20.44 2.28 -16.89
C ASN A 118 -20.20 2.17 -18.40
N ARG A 119 -20.76 3.08 -19.21
CA ARG A 119 -20.48 3.15 -20.64
C ARG A 119 -19.08 3.69 -20.94
N CYS A 120 -18.60 4.64 -20.15
CA CYS A 120 -17.30 5.26 -20.33
C CYS A 120 -16.15 4.40 -19.79
N ARG A 121 -16.38 3.75 -18.64
CA ARG A 121 -15.39 2.96 -17.93
C ARG A 121 -14.91 1.78 -18.79
N ASN A 122 -13.62 1.52 -18.76
CA ASN A 122 -13.04 0.39 -19.49
C ASN A 122 -13.10 -0.89 -18.64
N GLU A 123 -14.12 -1.72 -18.89
CA GLU A 123 -14.34 -2.98 -18.17
C GLU A 123 -13.16 -3.94 -18.30
N THR A 124 -12.54 -4.04 -19.49
CA THR A 124 -11.37 -4.89 -19.69
C THR A 124 -10.19 -4.47 -18.82
N ILE A 125 -9.96 -3.16 -18.66
CA ILE A 125 -8.93 -2.66 -17.74
C ILE A 125 -9.27 -3.02 -16.29
N PHE A 126 -10.54 -2.93 -15.91
CA PHE A 126 -10.97 -3.30 -14.58
C PHE A 126 -10.75 -4.79 -14.30
N ASP A 127 -11.21 -5.68 -15.19
CA ASP A 127 -11.09 -7.13 -15.03
C ASP A 127 -9.64 -7.58 -14.96
N VAL A 128 -8.79 -7.08 -15.86
CA VAL A 128 -7.36 -7.38 -15.87
C VAL A 128 -6.68 -6.87 -14.60
N CYS A 129 -7.01 -5.65 -14.16
CA CYS A 129 -6.45 -5.09 -12.93
C CYS A 129 -6.89 -5.88 -11.70
N ASN A 130 -8.19 -6.18 -11.59
CA ASN A 130 -8.75 -6.88 -10.45
C ASN A 130 -8.26 -8.33 -10.40
N GLY A 131 -8.07 -8.98 -11.55
CA GLY A 131 -7.39 -10.27 -11.67
C GLY A 131 -5.98 -10.21 -11.09
N ALA A 132 -5.15 -9.29 -11.59
CA ALA A 132 -3.78 -9.10 -11.08
C ALA A 132 -3.73 -8.78 -9.59
N TYR A 133 -4.66 -7.95 -9.08
CA TYR A 133 -4.77 -7.67 -7.65
C TYR A 133 -5.15 -8.92 -6.83
N ASN A 134 -6.05 -9.76 -7.34
CA ASN A 134 -6.40 -11.00 -6.65
C ASN A 134 -5.22 -11.97 -6.64
N ASP A 135 -4.48 -12.09 -7.74
CA ASP A 135 -3.26 -12.91 -7.82
C ASP A 135 -2.20 -12.40 -6.83
N GLU A 136 -1.95 -11.09 -6.79
CA GLU A 136 -1.07 -10.41 -5.83
C GLU A 136 -1.48 -10.75 -4.38
N ARG A 137 -2.78 -10.67 -4.08
CA ARG A 137 -3.31 -10.98 -2.75
C ARG A 137 -3.13 -12.45 -2.40
N THR A 138 -3.32 -13.37 -3.34
CA THR A 138 -3.07 -14.80 -3.15
C THR A 138 -1.59 -15.06 -2.86
N ILE A 139 -0.68 -14.42 -3.57
CA ILE A 139 0.77 -14.53 -3.31
C ILE A 139 1.11 -14.04 -1.89
N LEU A 140 0.57 -12.90 -1.48
CA LEU A 140 0.76 -12.37 -0.13
C LEU A 140 0.19 -13.30 0.94
N GLU A 141 -0.97 -13.91 0.70
CA GLU A 141 -1.61 -14.84 1.62
C GLU A 141 -0.81 -16.13 1.77
N GLU A 142 -0.40 -16.75 0.66
CA GLU A 142 0.42 -17.97 0.63
C GLU A 142 1.81 -17.75 1.25
N GLY A 143 2.37 -16.56 1.05
CA GLY A 143 3.64 -16.15 1.66
C GLY A 143 3.53 -15.76 3.14
N GLY A 144 2.32 -15.67 3.71
CA GLY A 144 2.12 -15.21 5.09
C GLY A 144 2.40 -13.72 5.31
N HIS A 145 2.46 -12.95 4.23
CA HIS A 145 2.72 -11.50 4.24
C HIS A 145 1.44 -10.66 4.16
N LEU A 146 0.27 -11.30 3.94
CA LEU A 146 -1.00 -10.58 3.87
C LEU A 146 -1.35 -9.95 5.22
N THR A 147 -1.22 -8.63 5.26
CA THR A 147 -1.51 -7.83 6.45
C THR A 147 -3.02 -7.77 6.73
N ARG A 148 -3.36 -7.40 7.97
CA ARG A 148 -4.77 -7.14 8.33
C ARG A 148 -5.37 -6.04 7.47
N GLU A 149 -4.63 -4.95 7.27
CA GLU A 149 -5.07 -3.82 6.44
C GLU A 149 -5.32 -4.25 4.99
N GLU A 150 -4.46 -5.06 4.38
CA GLU A 150 -4.68 -5.55 3.01
C GLU A 150 -5.93 -6.44 2.90
N ARG A 151 -6.23 -7.21 3.95
CA ARG A 151 -7.42 -8.06 4.02
C ARG A 151 -8.71 -7.25 4.20
N GLU A 152 -8.68 -6.20 5.03
CA GLU A 152 -9.87 -5.45 5.44
C GLU A 152 -10.13 -4.24 4.53
N CYS A 153 -9.09 -3.48 4.13
CA CYS A 153 -9.22 -2.21 3.41
C CYS A 153 -9.43 -2.37 1.90
N ARG A 154 -9.05 -3.52 1.31
CA ARG A 154 -9.21 -3.84 -0.12
C ARG A 154 -8.78 -2.72 -1.09
N TYR A 155 -7.71 -1.98 -0.76
CA TYR A 155 -7.24 -0.82 -1.54
C TYR A 155 -7.05 -1.11 -3.03
N GLY A 156 -6.63 -2.33 -3.39
CA GLY A 156 -6.43 -2.71 -4.78
C GLY A 156 -7.70 -2.70 -5.63
N GLU A 157 -8.85 -3.08 -5.07
CA GLU A 157 -10.13 -3.06 -5.81
C GLU A 157 -10.52 -1.63 -6.18
N TYR A 158 -10.40 -0.70 -5.23
CA TYR A 158 -10.68 0.71 -5.50
C TYR A 158 -9.67 1.33 -6.47
N ALA A 159 -8.38 1.00 -6.35
CA ALA A 159 -7.37 1.42 -7.32
C ALA A 159 -7.69 0.92 -8.74
N CYS A 160 -8.14 -0.32 -8.88
CA CYS A 160 -8.56 -0.88 -10.17
C CYS A 160 -9.78 -0.17 -10.74
N TYR A 161 -10.75 0.18 -9.89
CA TYR A 161 -11.86 1.03 -10.29
C TYR A 161 -11.38 2.38 -10.82
N LEU A 162 -10.55 3.11 -10.06
CA LEU A 162 -10.01 4.41 -10.46
C LEU A 162 -9.29 4.34 -11.80
N LYS A 163 -8.48 3.29 -12.00
CA LYS A 163 -7.76 3.00 -13.26
C LYS A 163 -8.70 2.81 -14.44
N SER A 164 -9.74 1.99 -14.25
CA SER A 164 -10.71 1.72 -15.31
C SER A 164 -11.52 2.97 -15.71
N ALA A 165 -11.59 3.97 -14.83
CA ALA A 165 -12.36 5.19 -15.02
C ALA A 165 -11.49 6.42 -15.39
N GLU A 166 -10.19 6.28 -15.69
CA GLU A 166 -9.31 7.43 -15.98
C GLU A 166 -9.75 8.26 -17.20
N GLY A 167 -10.39 7.63 -18.19
CA GLY A 167 -10.93 8.32 -19.37
C GLY A 167 -12.28 9.00 -19.13
N CYS A 168 -12.85 8.91 -17.93
CA CYS A 168 -14.20 9.37 -17.63
C CYS A 168 -14.23 10.72 -16.91
N PRO A 169 -15.33 11.49 -17.06
CA PRO A 169 -15.49 12.75 -16.36
C PRO A 169 -15.27 12.59 -14.85
N SER A 170 -14.36 13.40 -14.31
CA SER A 170 -13.96 13.33 -12.90
C SER A 170 -14.99 13.89 -11.92
N THR A 171 -15.96 14.69 -12.40
CA THR A 171 -16.98 15.37 -11.59
C THR A 171 -18.40 14.84 -11.84
N SER A 172 -18.53 13.53 -12.09
CA SER A 172 -19.85 12.92 -12.25
C SER A 172 -20.39 12.44 -10.90
N LEU A 173 -21.70 12.59 -10.70
CA LEU A 173 -22.41 12.10 -9.52
C LEU A 173 -22.12 10.61 -9.24
N ALA A 174 -22.05 9.79 -10.29
CA ALA A 174 -21.68 8.38 -10.16
C ALA A 174 -20.27 8.18 -9.61
N ARG A 175 -19.29 9.00 -10.02
CA ARG A 175 -17.94 8.93 -9.49
C ARG A 175 -17.88 9.35 -8.03
N ASP A 176 -18.61 10.40 -7.67
CA ASP A 176 -18.75 10.85 -6.28
C ASP A 176 -19.40 9.76 -5.41
N ALA A 177 -20.47 9.12 -5.89
CA ALA A 177 -21.13 8.02 -5.20
C ALA A 177 -20.19 6.82 -4.97
N VAL A 178 -19.39 6.45 -5.97
CA VAL A 178 -18.41 5.37 -5.81
C VAL A 178 -17.30 5.76 -4.84
N ASN A 179 -16.80 6.99 -4.91
CA ASN A 179 -15.76 7.48 -3.99
C ASN A 179 -16.27 7.48 -2.54
N ASP A 180 -17.46 8.05 -2.30
CA ASP A 180 -18.11 8.10 -1.00
C ASP A 180 -18.31 6.69 -0.41
N TYR A 181 -18.77 5.75 -1.24
CA TYR A 181 -18.92 4.35 -0.89
C TYR A 181 -17.59 3.71 -0.45
N TYR A 182 -16.53 3.87 -1.24
CA TYR A 182 -15.23 3.29 -0.88
C TYR A 182 -14.67 3.95 0.38
N TYR A 183 -14.72 5.28 0.48
CA TYR A 183 -14.24 5.99 1.66
C TYR A 183 -14.98 5.63 2.93
N SER A 184 -16.31 5.46 2.88
CA SER A 184 -17.07 5.02 4.06
C SER A 184 -16.69 3.61 4.50
N ASN A 185 -16.43 2.70 3.57
CA ASN A 185 -15.95 1.36 3.91
C ASN A 185 -14.50 1.37 4.42
N LEU A 186 -13.65 2.27 3.94
CA LEU A 186 -12.31 2.47 4.51
C LEU A 186 -12.40 2.99 5.94
N ASP A 187 -13.22 4.01 6.19
CA ASP A 187 -13.43 4.54 7.54
C ASP A 187 -13.97 3.47 8.49
N LEU A 188 -14.91 2.63 8.04
CA LEU A 188 -15.47 1.53 8.86
C LEU A 188 -14.42 0.53 9.33
N ASN A 189 -13.37 0.33 8.54
CA ASN A 189 -12.28 -0.60 8.84
C ASN A 189 -11.04 0.12 9.40
N SER A 190 -11.15 1.40 9.75
CA SER A 190 -10.03 2.23 10.22
C SER A 190 -8.85 2.24 9.24
N CYS A 191 -9.18 2.39 7.95
CA CYS A 191 -8.23 2.43 6.85
C CYS A 191 -7.99 3.87 6.37
N ALA A 192 -6.76 4.19 5.97
CA ALA A 192 -6.40 5.46 5.38
C ALA A 192 -7.13 5.70 4.04
N ARG A 193 -7.61 6.93 3.80
CA ARG A 193 -8.26 7.29 2.52
C ARG A 193 -7.22 7.64 1.45
N PHE A 194 -7.54 7.36 0.17
CA PHE A 194 -6.69 7.69 -0.98
C PHE A 194 -6.44 9.19 -1.18
N ASP A 195 -7.36 10.05 -0.72
CA ASP A 195 -7.21 11.51 -0.80
C ASP A 195 -6.47 12.10 0.40
N GLY A 196 -6.02 11.27 1.34
CA GLY A 196 -5.36 11.68 2.58
C GLY A 196 -6.29 12.43 3.56
N SER A 197 -7.60 12.49 3.31
CA SER A 197 -8.53 13.27 4.13
C SER A 197 -8.77 12.68 5.53
N SER A 198 -8.42 11.39 5.74
CA SER A 198 -8.40 10.79 7.07
C SER A 198 -7.27 11.31 7.96
N GLY A 199 -6.27 12.01 7.39
CA GLY A 199 -5.06 12.45 8.11
C GLY A 199 -4.04 11.33 8.35
N GLU A 200 -4.39 10.10 7.97
CA GLU A 200 -3.50 8.94 7.97
C GLU A 200 -2.88 8.78 6.59
N GLN A 201 -1.60 8.39 6.56
CA GLN A 201 -0.92 8.06 5.32
C GLN A 201 -0.90 6.54 5.18
N ARG A 202 -1.14 6.05 3.96
CA ARG A 202 -1.15 4.62 3.67
C ARG A 202 0.27 4.09 3.46
N CYS A 203 0.47 2.81 3.80
CA CYS A 203 1.69 2.06 3.52
C CYS A 203 1.37 0.79 2.73
N ASP A 204 1.42 0.86 1.41
CA ASP A 204 1.26 -0.27 0.48
C ASP A 204 2.60 -1.00 0.24
N ALA A 205 3.50 -1.08 1.23
CA ALA A 205 4.87 -1.56 1.01
C ALA A 205 4.95 -3.00 0.48
N GLU A 206 4.17 -3.93 1.05
CA GLU A 206 4.19 -5.34 0.64
C GLU A 206 3.70 -5.49 -0.81
N ARG A 207 2.55 -4.89 -1.12
CA ARG A 207 2.01 -4.76 -2.48
C ARG A 207 3.02 -4.16 -3.46
N PHE A 208 3.68 -3.08 -3.02
CA PHE A 208 4.71 -2.40 -3.79
C PHE A 208 5.83 -3.38 -4.12
N LEU A 209 6.36 -4.12 -3.14
CA LEU A 209 7.41 -5.11 -3.34
C LEU A 209 6.98 -6.24 -4.30
N VAL A 210 5.75 -6.76 -4.19
CA VAL A 210 5.23 -7.83 -5.05
C VAL A 210 5.25 -7.42 -6.54
N CYS A 211 4.95 -6.15 -6.87
CA CYS A 211 5.06 -5.65 -8.24
C CYS A 211 6.47 -5.86 -8.82
N PHE A 212 7.53 -5.58 -8.05
CA PHE A 212 8.91 -5.73 -8.49
C PHE A 212 9.34 -7.20 -8.47
N MET A 213 9.03 -7.95 -7.41
CA MET A 213 9.38 -9.37 -7.30
C MET A 213 8.83 -10.18 -8.48
N THR A 214 7.57 -9.92 -8.84
CA THR A 214 6.91 -10.59 -9.97
C THR A 214 7.70 -10.34 -11.25
N VAL A 215 8.02 -9.09 -11.56
CA VAL A 215 8.72 -8.77 -12.81
C VAL A 215 10.16 -9.25 -12.82
N VAL A 216 10.89 -9.07 -11.71
CA VAL A 216 12.27 -9.56 -11.58
C VAL A 216 12.35 -11.07 -11.76
N GLY A 217 11.36 -11.83 -11.25
CA GLY A 217 11.28 -13.28 -11.47
C GLY A 217 11.06 -13.69 -12.93
N HIS A 218 10.59 -12.78 -13.80
CA HIS A 218 10.43 -13.01 -15.24
C HIS A 218 11.64 -12.59 -16.07
N ILE A 219 12.49 -11.68 -15.57
CA ILE A 219 13.65 -11.17 -16.32
C ILE A 219 14.73 -12.25 -16.35
N GLY A 220 15.08 -12.72 -17.55
CA GLY A 220 16.11 -13.73 -17.76
C GLY A 220 17.37 -13.12 -18.35
N PHE A 221 18.46 -13.01 -17.59
CA PHE A 221 19.71 -12.42 -18.07
C PHE A 221 20.94 -13.25 -17.65
N PRO A 222 21.88 -13.57 -18.56
CA PRO A 222 21.75 -13.87 -19.97
C PRO A 222 21.97 -15.39 -20.20
N LYS A 223 20.91 -16.14 -20.51
CA LYS A 223 21.07 -17.46 -21.13
C LYS A 223 20.08 -17.58 -22.28
N ASP A 224 20.65 -17.83 -23.44
CA ASP A 224 20.05 -17.98 -24.77
C ASP A 224 19.60 -16.68 -25.47
N HIS A 225 20.25 -16.45 -26.62
CA HIS A 225 20.35 -15.22 -27.40
C HIS A 225 19.09 -14.89 -28.22
N GLU A 226 17.91 -15.05 -27.66
CA GLU A 226 16.69 -14.78 -28.42
C GLU A 226 16.23 -13.33 -28.26
N ASP A 227 16.28 -12.54 -29.34
CA ASP A 227 15.74 -11.16 -29.43
C ASP A 227 14.34 -11.02 -28.82
N LYS A 228 13.54 -12.09 -28.93
CA LYS A 228 12.18 -12.16 -28.39
C LYS A 228 12.16 -12.09 -26.86
N LEU A 229 13.16 -12.64 -26.17
CA LEU A 229 13.25 -12.61 -24.71
C LEU A 229 13.61 -11.20 -24.23
N LEU A 230 14.61 -10.54 -24.82
CA LEU A 230 14.97 -9.16 -24.44
C LEU A 230 13.84 -8.16 -24.69
N ALA A 231 13.13 -8.29 -25.82
CA ALA A 231 11.96 -7.48 -26.10
C ALA A 231 10.82 -7.75 -25.09
N ASN A 232 10.67 -9.01 -24.65
CA ASN A 232 9.71 -9.37 -23.61
C ASN A 232 10.12 -8.79 -22.25
N ASP A 233 11.39 -8.84 -21.86
CA ASP A 233 11.90 -8.28 -20.61
C ASP A 233 11.65 -6.77 -20.52
N CYS A 234 11.94 -6.02 -21.60
CA CYS A 234 11.58 -4.60 -21.68
C CYS A 234 10.07 -4.40 -21.47
N LYS A 235 9.23 -5.14 -22.22
CA LYS A 235 7.77 -5.03 -22.12
C LYS A 235 7.23 -5.36 -20.72
N VAL A 236 7.74 -6.41 -20.08
CA VAL A 236 7.33 -6.80 -18.72
C VAL A 236 7.82 -5.76 -17.70
N SER A 237 9.01 -5.18 -17.89
CA SER A 237 9.49 -4.10 -17.01
C SER A 237 8.61 -2.84 -17.00
N GLU A 238 7.91 -2.55 -18.10
CA GLU A 238 6.96 -1.44 -18.15
C GLU A 238 5.72 -1.64 -17.28
N SER A 239 5.36 -2.89 -16.93
CA SER A 239 4.15 -3.16 -16.14
C SER A 239 4.26 -2.68 -14.69
N VAL A 240 5.47 -2.50 -14.16
CA VAL A 240 5.69 -2.05 -12.76
C VAL A 240 5.18 -0.64 -12.54
N ASP A 241 5.36 0.28 -13.50
CA ASP A 241 4.83 1.65 -13.39
C ASP A 241 3.31 1.62 -13.26
N SER A 242 2.66 0.74 -14.01
CA SER A 242 1.21 0.58 -13.90
C SER A 242 0.78 -0.12 -12.61
N CYS A 243 1.57 -1.06 -12.09
CA CYS A 243 1.29 -1.79 -10.87
C CYS A 243 1.37 -0.85 -9.65
N THR A 244 2.40 0.00 -9.61
CA THR A 244 2.71 0.89 -8.48
C THR A 244 1.98 2.23 -8.51
N LYS A 245 1.30 2.59 -9.62
CA LYS A 245 0.70 3.92 -9.86
C LYS A 245 -0.18 4.45 -8.71
N TYR A 246 -0.95 3.60 -8.05
CA TYR A 246 -1.90 3.98 -6.99
C TYR A 246 -1.47 3.54 -5.59
N MET A 247 -0.22 3.12 -5.45
CA MET A 247 0.36 2.70 -4.17
C MET A 247 0.97 3.90 -3.45
N GLU A 248 0.76 3.96 -2.14
CA GLU A 248 1.31 4.99 -1.27
C GLU A 248 2.27 4.39 -0.25
N ILE A 249 3.34 5.12 0.04
CA ILE A 249 4.34 4.72 1.03
C ILE A 249 4.48 5.74 2.16
N GLY A 250 3.59 6.74 2.22
CA GLY A 250 3.63 7.83 3.19
C GLY A 250 3.50 7.33 4.63
N GLY A 251 2.69 6.30 4.86
CA GLY A 251 2.53 5.67 6.17
C GLY A 251 3.67 4.76 6.59
N CYS A 252 4.59 4.44 5.68
CA CYS A 252 5.67 3.49 5.98
C CYS A 252 6.73 4.11 6.91
N SER A 253 7.50 3.26 7.59
CA SER A 253 8.66 3.69 8.35
C SER A 253 9.69 4.36 7.44
N ASP A 254 10.51 5.27 7.98
CA ASP A 254 11.52 5.99 7.17
C ASP A 254 12.54 5.03 6.53
N GLU A 255 12.93 3.97 7.23
CA GLU A 255 13.80 2.90 6.71
C GLU A 255 13.15 2.20 5.50
N LEU A 256 11.85 1.88 5.58
CA LEU A 256 11.12 1.24 4.51
C LEU A 256 10.88 2.19 3.33
N LYS A 257 10.52 3.45 3.59
CA LYS A 257 10.38 4.49 2.56
C LYS A 257 11.66 4.64 1.74
N GLN A 258 12.79 4.78 2.42
CA GLN A 258 14.09 4.93 1.78
C GLN A 258 14.40 3.72 0.89
N ARG A 259 14.15 2.51 1.39
CA ARG A 259 14.33 1.27 0.63
C ARG A 259 13.43 1.20 -0.62
N LEU A 260 12.14 1.51 -0.49
CA LEU A 260 11.19 1.51 -1.61
C LEU A 260 11.54 2.59 -2.65
N GLN A 261 12.10 3.73 -2.21
CA GLN A 261 12.62 4.76 -3.10
C GLN A 261 13.83 4.26 -3.90
N TYR A 262 14.79 3.59 -3.25
CA TYR A 262 15.93 3.00 -3.95
C TYR A 262 15.49 1.94 -4.96
N LEU A 263 14.60 1.03 -4.55
CA LEU A 263 14.04 0.01 -5.43
C LEU A 263 13.40 0.64 -6.67
N ARG A 264 12.63 1.71 -6.51
CA ARG A 264 12.01 2.44 -7.61
C ARG A 264 13.04 3.06 -8.56
N ILE A 265 14.11 3.65 -8.02
CA ILE A 265 15.18 4.28 -8.80
C ILE A 265 15.97 3.24 -9.60
N ASP A 266 16.39 2.15 -8.97
CA ASP A 266 17.15 1.11 -9.64
C ASP A 266 16.30 0.40 -10.68
N PHE A 267 15.05 0.10 -10.37
CA PHE A 267 14.19 -0.56 -11.33
C PHE A 267 13.88 0.33 -12.54
N ALA A 268 13.67 1.64 -12.33
CA ALA A 268 13.55 2.59 -13.43
C ALA A 268 14.82 2.62 -14.29
N SER A 269 15.99 2.52 -13.66
CA SER A 269 17.27 2.44 -14.36
C SER A 269 17.43 1.11 -15.11
N LEU A 270 17.11 -0.03 -14.48
CA LEU A 270 17.08 -1.36 -15.10
C LEU A 270 16.22 -1.34 -16.37
N ARG A 271 14.98 -0.87 -16.27
CA ARG A 271 14.09 -0.71 -17.42
C ARG A 271 14.74 0.13 -18.52
N SER A 272 15.34 1.27 -18.18
CA SER A 272 15.97 2.12 -19.19
C SER A 272 17.07 1.39 -19.97
N GLN A 273 17.81 0.48 -19.32
CA GLN A 273 18.85 -0.32 -19.97
C GLN A 273 18.26 -1.49 -20.76
N LEU A 274 17.25 -2.19 -20.23
CA LEU A 274 16.56 -3.28 -20.93
C LEU A 274 15.86 -2.81 -22.20
N CYS A 275 15.35 -1.57 -22.20
CA CYS A 275 14.70 -0.96 -23.35
C CYS A 275 15.66 -0.11 -24.21
N ASP A 276 16.97 -0.14 -23.95
CA ASP A 276 17.95 0.55 -24.79
C ASP A 276 17.99 -0.10 -26.19
N PRO A 277 17.93 0.66 -27.29
CA PRO A 277 18.01 0.10 -28.64
C PRO A 277 19.26 -0.75 -28.91
N ASN A 278 20.35 -0.51 -28.18
CA ASN A 278 21.61 -1.24 -28.30
C ASN A 278 21.73 -2.41 -27.31
N ILE A 279 20.70 -2.71 -26.50
CA ILE A 279 20.75 -3.78 -25.50
C ILE A 279 21.15 -5.12 -26.12
N HIS A 280 20.62 -5.45 -27.30
CA HIS A 280 20.95 -6.68 -28.02
C HIS A 280 22.45 -6.77 -28.33
N THR A 281 23.01 -5.76 -28.98
CA THR A 281 24.44 -5.71 -29.29
C THR A 281 25.28 -5.77 -28.02
N SER A 282 24.85 -5.05 -26.98
CA SER A 282 25.53 -5.04 -25.69
C SER A 282 25.52 -6.39 -24.98
N VAL A 283 24.44 -7.18 -25.12
CA VAL A 283 24.35 -8.54 -24.58
C VAL A 283 25.29 -9.49 -25.33
N LEU A 284 25.38 -9.35 -26.66
CA LEU A 284 26.32 -10.13 -27.46
C LEU A 284 27.77 -9.86 -27.04
N GLU A 285 28.13 -8.59 -26.86
CA GLU A 285 29.44 -8.20 -26.36
C GLU A 285 29.71 -8.77 -24.97
N LEU A 286 28.72 -8.69 -24.06
CA LEU A 286 28.81 -9.24 -22.71
C LEU A 286 29.10 -10.75 -22.74
N THR A 287 28.38 -11.54 -23.55
CA THR A 287 28.63 -12.98 -23.65
C THR A 287 30.01 -13.29 -24.24
N GLN A 288 30.49 -12.48 -25.19
CA GLN A 288 31.81 -12.69 -25.79
C GLN A 288 32.96 -12.38 -24.84
N CYS A 289 32.81 -11.40 -23.95
CA CYS A 289 33.86 -11.00 -23.00
C CYS A 289 33.77 -11.72 -21.65
N LEU A 290 32.60 -12.25 -21.29
CA LEU A 290 32.38 -12.98 -20.04
C LEU A 290 33.19 -14.27 -20.02
N ASN A 291 33.97 -14.46 -18.96
CA ASN A 291 34.62 -15.74 -18.70
C ASN A 291 33.67 -16.67 -17.94
N GLU A 292 32.85 -17.42 -18.68
CA GLU A 292 31.88 -18.37 -18.11
C GLU A 292 32.54 -19.38 -17.16
N SER A 293 33.71 -19.92 -17.53
CA SER A 293 34.43 -20.90 -16.70
C SER A 293 34.86 -20.31 -15.35
N ALA A 294 35.27 -19.04 -15.33
CA ALA A 294 35.62 -18.32 -14.11
C ALA A 294 34.38 -18.00 -13.26
N LEU A 295 33.28 -17.60 -13.91
CA LEU A 295 32.00 -17.35 -13.25
C LEU A 295 31.50 -18.62 -12.55
N GLU A 296 31.42 -19.73 -13.27
CA GLU A 296 30.95 -21.01 -12.71
C GLU A 296 31.86 -21.52 -11.58
N SER A 297 33.18 -21.41 -11.75
CA SER A 297 34.13 -21.85 -10.73
C SER A 297 34.03 -21.00 -9.47
N CYS A 298 33.82 -19.69 -9.62
CA CYS A 298 33.63 -18.78 -8.50
C CYS A 298 32.28 -19.03 -7.80
N ALA A 299 31.18 -19.12 -8.55
CA ALA A 299 29.84 -19.33 -7.99
C ALA A 299 29.73 -20.63 -7.17
N LYS A 300 30.43 -21.70 -7.57
CA LYS A 300 30.51 -22.95 -6.79
C LYS A 300 31.16 -22.80 -5.40
N LEU A 301 31.97 -21.76 -5.22
CA LEU A 301 32.65 -21.45 -3.95
C LEU A 301 31.86 -20.46 -3.09
N VAL A 302 30.83 -19.82 -3.65
CA VAL A 302 29.98 -18.87 -2.92
C VAL A 302 29.01 -19.66 -2.05
N PRO A 303 29.01 -19.46 -0.72
CA PRO A 303 28.02 -20.06 0.15
C PRO A 303 26.62 -19.56 -0.23
N PRO A 304 25.58 -20.42 -0.20
CA PRO A 304 24.21 -19.96 -0.40
C PRO A 304 23.87 -18.88 0.63
N HIS A 305 23.56 -17.68 0.15
CA HIS A 305 23.16 -16.56 1.00
C HIS A 305 21.98 -15.85 0.33
N HIS A 306 20.94 -15.49 1.11
CA HIS A 306 19.72 -14.87 0.58
C HIS A 306 19.96 -13.56 -0.19
N CYS A 307 21.11 -12.91 0.04
CA CYS A 307 21.52 -11.69 -0.66
C CYS A 307 22.36 -11.91 -1.92
N SER A 308 22.87 -13.13 -2.18
CA SER A 308 23.70 -13.45 -3.36
C SER A 308 24.85 -12.46 -3.69
N VAL A 309 25.36 -11.69 -2.70
CA VAL A 309 26.42 -10.67 -2.95
C VAL A 309 27.68 -11.30 -3.56
N GLY A 310 28.06 -12.49 -3.10
CA GLY A 310 29.20 -13.22 -3.66
C GLY A 310 29.00 -13.64 -5.12
N GLU A 311 27.77 -13.89 -5.56
CA GLU A 311 27.47 -14.20 -6.96
C GLU A 311 27.70 -12.98 -7.86
N TYR A 312 27.36 -11.79 -7.37
CA TYR A 312 27.65 -10.54 -8.08
C TYR A 312 29.16 -10.28 -8.18
N ASP A 313 29.91 -10.51 -7.11
CA ASP A 313 31.38 -10.38 -7.12
C ASP A 313 32.01 -11.37 -8.12
N CYS A 314 31.50 -12.60 -8.19
CA CYS A 314 31.91 -13.57 -9.19
C CYS A 314 31.61 -13.09 -10.62
N PHE A 315 30.43 -12.51 -10.85
CA PHE A 315 30.07 -11.91 -12.13
C PHE A 315 31.01 -10.77 -12.51
N LEU A 316 31.30 -9.84 -11.59
CA LEU A 316 32.23 -8.73 -11.82
C LEU A 316 33.65 -9.22 -12.15
N ASN A 317 34.13 -10.24 -11.45
CA ASN A 317 35.45 -10.84 -11.73
C ASN A 317 35.49 -11.52 -13.10
N ALA A 318 34.42 -12.22 -13.48
CA ALA A 318 34.29 -12.88 -14.77
C ALA A 318 34.15 -11.90 -15.95
N THR A 319 33.77 -10.65 -15.68
CA THR A 319 33.53 -9.60 -16.68
C THR A 319 34.62 -8.52 -16.69
N THR A 320 35.79 -8.76 -16.09
CA THR A 320 36.93 -7.81 -16.08
C THR A 320 37.40 -7.35 -17.47
N ARG A 321 37.10 -8.11 -18.52
CA ARG A 321 37.40 -7.79 -19.93
C ARG A 321 36.26 -7.06 -20.66
N CYS A 322 35.12 -6.88 -20.00
CA CYS A 322 33.91 -6.32 -20.60
C CYS A 322 33.87 -4.79 -20.45
N ALA A 323 33.18 -4.14 -21.40
CA ALA A 323 32.91 -2.71 -21.31
C ALA A 323 31.87 -2.43 -20.21
N ARG A 324 32.32 -1.84 -19.09
CA ARG A 324 31.43 -1.54 -17.96
C ARG A 324 30.31 -0.56 -18.31
N GLY A 325 30.56 0.41 -19.17
CA GLY A 325 29.57 1.42 -19.56
C GLY A 325 28.44 0.92 -20.46
N SER A 326 28.48 -0.34 -20.88
CA SER A 326 27.52 -0.92 -21.83
C SER A 326 26.12 -1.11 -21.21
N PRO A 327 25.03 -1.00 -21.99
CA PRO A 327 23.67 -1.20 -21.50
C PRO A 327 23.47 -2.53 -20.77
N ALA A 328 24.02 -3.64 -21.28
CA ALA A 328 23.89 -4.95 -20.67
C ALA A 328 24.57 -5.02 -19.29
N MET A 329 25.77 -4.44 -19.14
CA MET A 329 26.46 -4.45 -17.85
C MET A 329 25.71 -3.59 -16.81
N LYS A 330 25.18 -2.43 -17.23
CA LYS A 330 24.34 -1.58 -16.37
C LYS A 330 23.02 -2.26 -16.01
N ALA A 331 22.39 -2.97 -16.95
CA ALA A 331 21.18 -3.73 -16.70
C ALA A 331 21.43 -4.80 -15.62
N VAL A 332 22.51 -5.58 -15.73
CA VAL A 332 22.87 -6.57 -14.70
C VAL A 332 23.08 -5.91 -13.34
N TYR A 333 23.79 -4.78 -13.27
CA TYR A 333 23.96 -4.06 -12.01
C TYR A 333 22.65 -3.63 -11.36
N HIS A 334 21.77 -2.97 -12.11
CA HIS A 334 20.49 -2.54 -11.58
C HIS A 334 19.59 -3.72 -11.22
N LEU A 335 19.67 -4.84 -11.95
CA LEU A 335 18.97 -6.08 -11.60
C LEU A 335 19.46 -6.64 -10.27
N PHE A 336 20.77 -6.71 -10.04
CA PHE A 336 21.34 -7.15 -8.76
C PHE A 336 20.94 -6.23 -7.61
N ASN A 337 21.04 -4.91 -7.77
CA ASN A 337 20.59 -3.99 -6.72
C ASN A 337 19.09 -4.06 -6.47
N THR A 338 18.27 -4.30 -7.50
CA THR A 338 16.84 -4.58 -7.34
C THR A 338 16.62 -5.84 -6.51
N HIS A 339 17.34 -6.94 -6.78
CA HIS A 339 17.28 -8.16 -5.98
C HIS A 339 17.71 -7.93 -4.53
N LEU A 340 18.78 -7.16 -4.30
CA LEU A 340 19.26 -6.81 -2.97
C LEU A 340 18.23 -5.97 -2.21
N ASP A 341 17.68 -4.95 -2.86
CA ASP A 341 16.61 -4.14 -2.29
C ASP A 341 15.38 -4.99 -2.00
N LEU A 342 15.01 -5.97 -2.83
CA LEU A 342 13.90 -6.90 -2.55
C LEU A 342 14.21 -7.85 -1.38
N GLY A 343 15.46 -8.28 -1.23
CA GLY A 343 15.94 -9.17 -0.16
C GLY A 343 16.28 -8.49 1.16
N ASN A 344 16.12 -7.15 1.25
CA ASN A 344 16.53 -6.33 2.40
C ASN A 344 18.05 -6.40 2.69
N CYS A 345 18.84 -6.40 1.61
CA CYS A 345 20.28 -6.57 1.65
C CYS A 345 21.03 -5.25 1.43
N SER A 346 22.30 -5.22 1.83
CA SER A 346 23.18 -4.10 1.49
C SER A 346 23.36 -3.99 -0.01
N ARG A 347 23.26 -2.76 -0.52
CA ARG A 347 23.48 -2.42 -1.93
C ARG A 347 24.95 -2.56 -2.30
N VAL A 348 25.19 -2.82 -3.58
CA VAL A 348 26.54 -2.77 -4.15
C VAL A 348 26.70 -1.44 -4.89
N ASP A 349 27.87 -0.82 -4.70
CA ASP A 349 28.19 0.45 -5.34
C ASP A 349 28.78 0.24 -6.75
N TRP A 350 28.34 1.06 -7.69
CA TRP A 350 28.92 1.13 -9.03
C TRP A 350 30.01 2.19 -9.04
N ASN A 351 31.16 1.85 -8.44
CA ASN A 351 32.35 2.67 -8.58
C ASN A 351 33.19 2.20 -9.78
N ASP A 352 33.50 3.13 -10.67
CA ASP A 352 34.37 2.99 -11.86
C ASP A 352 35.85 2.63 -11.52
N GLY A 353 36.14 2.07 -10.33
CA GLY A 353 37.49 1.67 -9.98
C GLY A 353 37.74 1.13 -8.57
N ASN A 354 36.74 1.01 -7.68
CA ASN A 354 36.94 0.39 -6.37
C ASN A 354 35.63 -0.16 -5.81
N SER A 355 35.43 -1.47 -5.92
CA SER A 355 34.27 -2.18 -5.37
C SER A 355 34.33 -2.16 -3.83
N GLY A 356 33.64 -1.20 -3.23
CA GLY A 356 33.38 -1.13 -1.80
C GLY A 356 31.89 -1.32 -1.52
N ILE A 357 31.55 -2.32 -0.72
CA ILE A 357 30.18 -2.51 -0.20
C ILE A 357 29.89 -1.37 0.78
N ILE A 358 28.80 -0.63 0.58
CA ILE A 358 28.28 0.26 1.64
C ILE A 358 27.54 -0.63 2.64
N LEU A 359 28.23 -1.01 3.71
CA LEU A 359 27.63 -1.65 4.86
C LEU A 359 26.56 -0.72 5.44
N SER A 360 25.39 -1.28 5.77
CA SER A 360 24.31 -0.48 6.38
C SER A 360 24.81 0.24 7.64
N PRO A 361 24.25 1.41 8.01
CA PRO A 361 24.67 2.13 9.21
C PRO A 361 24.64 1.28 10.48
N LYS A 362 23.70 0.32 10.57
CA LYS A 362 23.59 -0.65 11.68
C LYS A 362 24.78 -1.61 11.71
N ILE A 363 25.21 -2.14 10.57
CA ILE A 363 26.37 -3.05 10.50
C ILE A 363 27.66 -2.28 10.81
N LEU A 364 27.78 -1.03 10.35
CA LEU A 364 28.93 -0.17 10.65
C LEU A 364 29.05 0.14 12.15
N LEU A 365 27.93 0.43 12.82
CA LEU A 365 27.88 0.63 14.28
C LEU A 365 28.24 -0.64 15.06
N THR A 366 27.79 -1.80 14.58
CA THR A 366 28.06 -3.09 15.24
C THR A 366 29.52 -3.51 15.07
N LEU A 367 30.08 -3.32 13.87
CA LEU A 367 31.51 -3.56 13.59
C LEU A 367 32.42 -2.56 14.31
N ALA A 368 32.03 -1.29 14.41
CA ALA A 368 32.78 -0.31 15.19
C ALA A 368 32.78 -0.66 16.69
N ALA A 369 31.65 -1.09 17.24
CA ALA A 369 31.57 -1.55 18.63
C ALA A 369 32.38 -2.83 18.89
N LEU A 370 32.44 -3.76 17.93
CA LEU A 370 33.28 -4.96 17.98
C LEU A 370 34.77 -4.62 17.88
N CYS A 371 35.16 -3.68 17.01
CA CYS A 371 36.55 -3.24 16.89
C CYS A 371 37.05 -2.49 18.13
N ILE A 372 36.19 -1.72 18.80
CA ILE A 372 36.54 -1.02 20.06
C ILE A 372 36.65 -2.00 21.24
N SER A 373 35.95 -3.13 21.20
CA SER A 373 36.00 -4.14 22.28
C SER A 373 37.10 -5.19 22.10
N LEU A 374 37.70 -5.28 20.91
CA LEU A 374 38.79 -6.23 20.59
C LEU A 374 40.20 -5.61 20.62
N PHE A 375 40.31 -4.29 20.83
CA PHE A 375 41.58 -3.61 21.08
C PHE A 375 41.52 -2.91 22.45
N PRO A 376 42.21 -3.44 23.49
CA PRO A 376 42.37 -2.75 24.78
C PRO A 376 43.17 -1.46 24.68
#